data_AF-A0A4R9VVP7-F1
#
_entry.id   AF-A0A4R9VVP7-F1
#
_cell.length_a   1.000
_cell.length_b   1.000
_cell.length_c   1.000
_cell.angle_alpha   90.00
_cell.angle_beta   90.00
_cell.angle_gamma   90.00
#
_symmetry.space_group_name_H-M   'P 1'
#
loop_
_entity.id
_entity.type
_entity.pdbx_description
1 polymer ?
#
loop_
_entity_poly.entity_id
_entity_poly.type
_entity_poly.pdbx_seq_one_letter_code
_entity_poly.pdbx_strand_id
1 'polypeptide(L)'
;MGDSLHLSMADLTALTFFLVAWVLHTLASDGKLVSRVSLTMAMNTQREAWMRTMAEREIRIVDTAIMTGLQQGTAFFASSSLIALGGCFALLGASDQVLTVLSDLPLSATSSREAFQMKVFGLVLILAFA
;
A
#
# COMPACT_ATOMS: atom_id res chain seq x y z
N MET A 1 33.48 5.47 7.11
CA MET A 1 32.02 5.62 7.27
C MET A 1 31.34 5.12 5.99
N GLY A 2 31.44 3.82 5.74
CA GLY A 2 31.00 3.20 4.48
C GLY A 2 30.78 1.69 4.54
N ASP A 3 30.93 1.06 5.72
CA ASP A 3 30.93 -0.40 5.89
C ASP A 3 29.76 -0.91 6.74
N SER A 4 28.57 -0.30 6.67
CA SER A 4 27.40 -0.77 7.44
C SER A 4 26.31 -1.43 6.61
N LEU A 5 26.34 -1.31 5.29
CA LEU A 5 25.46 -2.03 4.38
C LEU A 5 26.08 -3.36 3.93
N HIS A 6 26.28 -4.28 4.86
CA HIS A 6 26.52 -5.69 4.53
C HIS A 6 25.21 -6.33 4.04
N LEU A 7 24.72 -5.91 2.87
CA LEU A 7 23.65 -6.59 2.17
C LEU A 7 24.20 -7.91 1.65
N SER A 8 23.68 -9.02 2.17
CA SER A 8 24.00 -10.34 1.63
C SER A 8 23.53 -10.42 0.18
N MET A 9 24.17 -11.26 -0.63
CA MET A 9 23.65 -11.57 -1.97
C MET A 9 22.19 -12.01 -1.92
N ALA A 10 21.79 -12.71 -0.85
CA ALA A 10 20.41 -13.10 -0.58
C ALA A 10 19.46 -11.90 -0.37
N ASP A 11 19.92 -10.84 0.30
CA ASP A 11 19.12 -9.62 0.52
C ASP A 11 18.88 -8.89 -0.80
N LEU A 12 19.90 -8.85 -1.67
CA LEU A 12 19.80 -8.24 -2.98
C LEU A 12 18.86 -9.03 -3.91
N THR A 13 18.94 -10.37 -3.92
CA THR A 13 17.98 -11.19 -4.67
C THR A 13 16.57 -11.05 -4.14
N ALA A 14 16.38 -11.01 -2.82
CA ALA A 14 15.06 -10.80 -2.21
C ALA A 14 14.47 -9.43 -2.59
N LEU A 15 15.28 -8.36 -2.53
CA LEU A 15 14.85 -7.02 -2.93
C LEU A 15 14.50 -6.95 -4.42
N THR A 16 15.35 -7.53 -5.27
CA THR A 16 15.11 -7.57 -6.72
C THR A 16 13.84 -8.35 -7.04
N PHE A 17 13.65 -9.52 -6.41
CA PHE A 17 12.45 -10.32 -6.55
C PHE A 17 11.20 -9.54 -6.11
N PHE A 18 11.26 -8.84 -4.97
CA PHE A 18 10.17 -8.01 -4.49
C PHE A 18 9.80 -6.92 -5.49
N LEU A 19 10.79 -6.16 -6.01
CA LEU A 19 10.55 -5.10 -6.98
C LEU A 19 9.98 -5.64 -8.30
N VAL A 20 10.48 -6.77 -8.80
CA VAL A 20 9.96 -7.41 -10.02
C VAL A 20 8.53 -7.87 -9.79
N ALA A 21 8.24 -8.54 -8.67
CA ALA A 21 6.89 -8.98 -8.33
C ALA A 21 5.93 -7.79 -8.19
N TRP A 22 6.38 -6.70 -7.55
CA TRP A 22 5.61 -5.46 -7.42
C TRP A 22 5.25 -4.87 -8.77
N VAL A 23 6.25 -4.66 -9.65
CA VAL A 23 6.03 -4.09 -11.00
C VAL A 23 5.14 -5.01 -11.85
N LEU A 24 5.38 -6.32 -11.84
CA LEU A 24 4.54 -7.28 -12.57
C LEU A 24 3.10 -7.25 -12.07
N HIS A 25 2.90 -7.19 -10.75
CA HIS A 25 1.58 -7.06 -10.17
C HIS A 25 0.88 -5.77 -10.62
N THR A 26 1.56 -4.61 -10.54
CA THR A 26 1.01 -3.32 -11.00
C THR A 26 0.64 -3.35 -12.49
N LEU A 27 1.51 -3.90 -13.34
CA LEU A 27 1.24 -4.01 -14.79
C LEU A 27 0.10 -4.99 -15.09
N ALA A 28 -0.03 -6.07 -14.31
CA ALA A 28 -1.12 -7.00 -14.43
C ALA A 28 -2.46 -6.38 -13.96
N SER A 29 -2.47 -5.66 -12.84
CA SER A 29 -3.66 -4.98 -12.32
C SER A 29 -4.14 -3.84 -13.22
N ASP A 30 -3.21 -3.16 -13.89
CA ASP A 30 -3.49 -2.12 -14.89
C ASP A 30 -4.06 -2.69 -16.21
N GLY A 31 -4.11 -4.01 -16.38
CA GLY A 31 -4.53 -4.66 -17.63
C GLY A 31 -3.51 -4.53 -18.77
N LYS A 32 -2.29 -4.06 -18.50
CA LYS A 32 -1.20 -3.94 -19.49
C LYS A 32 -0.57 -5.30 -19.82
N LEU A 33 -0.56 -6.21 -18.85
CA LEU A 33 0.02 -7.56 -19.01
C LEU A 33 -1.00 -8.60 -19.52
N VAL A 34 -2.27 -8.42 -19.17
CA VAL A 34 -3.37 -9.31 -19.55
C VAL A 34 -4.48 -8.43 -20.12
N SER A 35 -4.78 -8.59 -21.42
CA SER A 35 -5.86 -7.87 -22.10
C SER A 35 -7.23 -8.38 -21.63
N ARG A 36 -7.60 -7.99 -20.41
CA ARG A 36 -8.93 -8.17 -19.83
C ARG A 36 -9.37 -6.83 -19.29
N VAL A 37 -10.65 -6.52 -19.47
CA VAL A 37 -11.25 -5.34 -18.86
C VAL A 37 -11.09 -5.46 -17.34
N SER A 38 -10.29 -4.58 -16.75
CA SER A 38 -10.12 -4.56 -15.29
C SER A 38 -11.42 -4.11 -14.63
N LEU A 39 -11.67 -4.56 -13.40
CA LEU A 39 -12.83 -4.12 -12.63
C LEU A 39 -12.85 -2.59 -12.51
N THR A 40 -11.68 -1.96 -12.34
CA THR A 40 -11.52 -0.50 -12.28
C THR A 40 -11.99 0.17 -13.57
N MET A 41 -11.62 -0.35 -14.74
CA MET A 41 -12.09 0.19 -16.02
C MET A 41 -13.61 0.04 -16.17
N ALA A 42 -14.16 -1.14 -15.87
CA ALA A 42 -15.60 -1.37 -15.94
C ALA A 42 -16.39 -0.46 -14.99
N MET A 43 -15.89 -0.26 -13.76
CA MET A 43 -16.46 0.67 -12.78
C MET A 43 -16.37 2.12 -13.24
N ASN A 44 -15.29 2.52 -13.90
CA ASN A 44 -15.15 3.88 -14.43
C ASN A 44 -16.18 4.16 -15.54
N THR A 45 -16.39 3.21 -16.47
CA THR A 45 -17.43 3.31 -17.49
C THR A 45 -18.83 3.43 -16.86
N GLN A 46 -19.11 2.63 -15.83
CA GLN A 46 -20.41 2.71 -15.13
C GLN A 46 -20.58 4.03 -14.36
N ARG A 47 -19.51 4.54 -13.74
CA ARG A 47 -19.51 5.87 -13.10
C ARG A 47 -19.81 6.97 -14.09
N GLU A 48 -19.22 6.93 -15.29
CA GLU A 48 -19.49 7.92 -16.32
C GLU A 48 -20.97 7.89 -16.75
N ALA A 49 -21.50 6.70 -17.05
CA ALA A 49 -22.90 6.54 -17.42
C ALA A 49 -23.86 6.99 -16.31
N TRP A 50 -23.51 6.71 -15.06
CA TRP A 50 -24.25 7.18 -13.88
C TRP A 50 -24.24 8.71 -13.78
N MET A 51 -23.09 9.36 -13.95
CA MET A 51 -22.97 10.82 -13.89
C MET A 51 -23.78 11.52 -14.98
N ARG A 52 -23.79 10.97 -16.21
CA ARG A 52 -24.61 11.50 -17.32
C ARG A 52 -26.11 11.40 -17.00
N THR A 53 -26.56 10.23 -16.55
CA THR A 53 -27.97 10.03 -16.16
C THR A 53 -28.36 10.90 -14.95
N MET A 54 -27.46 11.07 -13.97
CA MET A 54 -27.69 11.92 -12.80
C MET A 54 -27.94 13.38 -13.19
N ALA A 55 -27.25 13.88 -14.22
CA ALA A 55 -27.40 15.26 -14.68
C ALA A 55 -28.84 15.57 -15.16
N GLU A 56 -29.53 14.57 -15.73
CA GLU A 56 -30.89 14.69 -16.26
C GLU A 56 -31.97 14.51 -15.18
N ARG A 57 -31.63 13.98 -14.00
CA ARG A 57 -32.59 13.75 -12.90
C ARG A 57 -32.80 15.02 -12.07
N GLU A 58 -34.07 15.36 -11.83
CA GLU A 58 -34.46 16.43 -10.90
C GLU A 58 -34.32 15.99 -9.43
N ILE A 59 -34.75 14.75 -9.13
CA ILE A 59 -34.65 14.18 -7.77
C ILE A 59 -33.38 13.35 -7.66
N ARG A 60 -32.45 13.77 -6.79
CA ARG A 60 -31.09 13.22 -6.67
C ARG A 60 -30.76 12.62 -5.29
N ILE A 61 -31.78 12.26 -4.51
CA ILE A 61 -31.59 11.71 -3.16
C ILE A 61 -30.75 10.43 -3.19
N VAL A 62 -31.08 9.50 -4.09
CA VAL A 62 -30.34 8.23 -4.26
C VAL A 62 -28.91 8.49 -4.72
N ASP A 63 -28.73 9.38 -5.69
CA ASP A 63 -27.42 9.72 -6.22
C ASP A 63 -26.50 10.34 -5.16
N THR A 64 -27.07 11.21 -4.30
CA THR A 64 -26.36 11.83 -3.17
C THR A 64 -25.98 10.79 -2.11
N ALA A 65 -26.85 9.80 -1.86
CA ALA A 65 -26.55 8.70 -0.94
C ALA A 65 -25.40 7.82 -1.47
N ILE A 66 -25.39 7.50 -2.77
CA ILE A 66 -24.29 6.76 -3.41
C ILE A 66 -22.99 7.56 -3.30
N MET A 67 -23.01 8.86 -3.60
CA MET A 67 -21.83 9.72 -3.50
C MET A 67 -21.29 9.76 -2.07
N THR A 68 -22.17 9.91 -1.07
CA THR A 68 -21.80 9.88 0.35
C THR A 68 -21.15 8.54 0.69
N GLY A 69 -21.72 7.42 0.25
CA GLY A 69 -21.15 6.09 0.48
C GLY A 69 -19.74 5.94 -0.10
N LEU A 70 -19.51 6.41 -1.32
CA LEU A 70 -18.19 6.39 -1.96
C LEU A 70 -17.16 7.27 -1.20
N GLN A 71 -17.59 8.43 -0.71
CA GLN A 71 -16.74 9.32 0.10
C GLN A 71 -16.39 8.69 1.45
N GLN A 72 -17.37 8.11 2.14
CA GLN A 72 -17.14 7.44 3.42
C GLN A 72 -16.19 6.24 3.27
N GLY A 73 -16.36 5.44 2.21
CA GLY A 73 -15.43 4.35 1.90
C GLY A 73 -14.00 4.85 1.68
N THR A 74 -13.82 5.91 0.88
CA THR A 74 -12.50 6.51 0.64
C THR A 74 -11.89 7.09 1.93
N ALA A 75 -12.70 7.77 2.74
CA ALA A 75 -12.28 8.32 4.03
C ALA A 75 -11.86 7.23 5.02
N PHE A 76 -12.57 6.10 5.05
CA PHE A 76 -12.23 4.95 5.88
C PHE A 76 -10.87 4.35 5.50
N PHE A 77 -10.62 4.13 4.20
CA PHE A 77 -9.32 3.66 3.71
C PHE A 77 -8.21 4.66 4.06
N ALA A 78 -8.40 5.95 3.78
CA ALA A 78 -7.44 6.99 4.12
C ALA A 78 -7.11 7.00 5.63
N SER A 79 -8.12 6.89 6.49
CA SER A 79 -7.92 6.85 7.95
C SER A 79 -7.12 5.62 8.38
N SER A 80 -7.37 4.46 7.78
CA SER A 80 -6.64 3.21 8.07
C SER A 80 -5.19 3.32 7.60
N SER A 81 -4.94 3.90 6.43
CA SER A 81 -3.58 4.18 5.93
C SER A 81 -2.84 5.15 6.83
N LEU A 82 -3.50 6.21 7.33
CA LEU A 82 -2.90 7.14 8.30
C LEU A 82 -2.52 6.45 9.61
N ILE A 83 -3.35 5.55 10.13
CA ILE A 83 -3.02 4.74 11.32
C ILE A 83 -1.82 3.84 11.04
N ALA A 84 -1.81 3.15 9.90
CA ALA A 84 -0.71 2.27 9.50
C ALA A 84 0.61 3.04 9.34
N LEU A 85 0.57 4.22 8.71
CA LEU A 85 1.72 5.13 8.57
C LEU A 85 2.20 5.62 9.93
N GLY A 86 1.29 6.05 10.81
CA GLY A 86 1.60 6.43 12.19
C GLY A 86 2.27 5.28 12.96
N GLY A 87 1.79 4.05 12.78
CA GLY A 87 2.41 2.84 13.31
C GLY A 87 3.84 2.64 12.80
N CYS A 88 4.09 2.83 11.50
CA CYS A 88 5.43 2.75 10.93
C CYS A 88 6.38 3.81 11.52
N PHE A 89 5.92 5.05 11.71
CA PHE A 89 6.74 6.08 12.37
C PHE A 89 7.01 5.76 13.85
N ALA A 90 6.05 5.17 14.56
CA ALA A 90 6.27 4.67 15.92
C ALA A 90 7.34 3.56 15.94
N LEU A 91 7.32 2.63 14.98
CA LEU A 91 8.36 1.59 14.83
C LEU A 91 9.75 2.20 14.53
N LEU A 92 9.84 3.28 13.74
CA LEU A 92 11.10 3.98 13.51
C LEU A 92 11.62 4.67 14.77
N GLY A 93 10.74 5.28 15.57
CA GLY A 93 11.11 5.93 16.83
C GLY A 93 11.51 4.96 17.94
N ALA A 94 10.90 3.77 17.97
CA ALA A 94 11.12 2.73 18.99
C ALA A 94 11.87 1.50 18.45
N SER A 95 12.69 1.66 17.39
CA SER A 95 13.30 0.52 16.68
C SER A 95 14.09 -0.41 17.59
N ASP A 96 14.84 0.13 18.55
CA ASP A 96 15.69 -0.66 19.47
C ASP A 96 14.83 -1.49 20.45
N GLN A 97 13.73 -0.94 20.95
CA GLN A 97 12.79 -1.71 21.78
C GLN A 97 12.10 -2.81 20.98
N VAL A 98 11.66 -2.50 19.75
CA VAL A 98 10.99 -3.47 18.87
C VAL A 98 11.94 -4.62 18.52
N LEU A 99 13.20 -4.32 18.18
CA LEU A 99 14.20 -5.34 17.88
C LEU A 99 14.50 -6.24 19.07
N THR A 100 14.49 -5.69 20.29
CA THR A 100 14.63 -6.49 21.51
C THR A 100 13.47 -7.49 21.65
N VAL A 101 12.23 -7.03 21.50
CA VAL A 101 11.05 -7.91 21.54
C VAL A 101 11.08 -8.94 20.41
N LEU A 102 11.53 -8.55 19.21
CA LEU A 102 11.65 -9.47 18.09
C LEU A 102 12.73 -10.53 18.33
N SER A 103 13.81 -10.19 19.03
CA SER A 103 14.92 -11.11 19.32
C SER A 103 14.53 -12.24 20.28
N ASP A 104 13.46 -12.06 21.07
CA ASP A 104 12.90 -13.09 21.93
C ASP A 104 12.10 -14.14 21.14
N LEU A 105 11.82 -13.90 19.85
CA LEU A 105 11.10 -14.86 19.00
C LEU A 105 12.05 -15.96 18.49
N PRO A 106 11.65 -17.25 18.58
CA PRO A 106 12.49 -18.39 18.22
C PRO A 106 12.83 -18.49 16.73
N LEU A 107 12.17 -17.71 15.88
CA LEU A 107 12.41 -17.62 14.43
C LEU A 107 13.14 -16.34 14.02
N SER A 108 13.60 -15.52 14.98
CA SER A 108 14.25 -14.25 14.67
C SER A 108 15.70 -14.47 14.24
N ALA A 109 16.00 -14.20 12.98
CA ALA A 109 17.37 -13.95 12.56
C ALA A 109 17.79 -12.58 13.11
N THR A 110 19.00 -12.49 13.66
CA THR A 110 19.57 -11.26 14.20
C THR A 110 19.54 -10.18 13.12
N SER A 111 18.55 -9.29 13.18
CA SER A 111 18.37 -8.24 12.18
C SER A 111 19.11 -7.00 12.65
N SER A 112 19.97 -6.45 11.78
CA SER A 112 20.60 -5.17 12.07
C SER A 112 19.55 -4.06 12.16
N ARG A 113 19.83 -3.08 13.02
CA ARG A 113 18.98 -1.89 13.17
C ARG A 113 18.74 -1.18 11.85
N GLU A 114 19.79 -1.03 11.04
CA GLU A 114 19.72 -0.39 9.73
C GLU A 114 18.82 -1.17 8.76
N ALA A 115 18.92 -2.49 8.72
CA ALA A 115 18.07 -3.32 7.87
C ALA A 115 16.60 -3.28 8.30
N PHE A 116 16.32 -3.24 9.61
CA PHE A 116 14.96 -3.06 10.11
C PHE A 116 14.38 -1.70 9.73
N GLN A 117 15.13 -0.62 9.94
CA GLN A 117 14.69 0.73 9.57
C GLN A 117 14.44 0.83 8.07
N MET A 118 15.30 0.25 7.23
CA MET A 118 15.11 0.21 5.78
C MET A 118 13.81 -0.51 5.38
N LYS A 119 13.49 -1.64 6.02
CA LYS A 119 12.22 -2.36 5.79
C LYS A 119 11.01 -1.51 6.18
N VAL A 120 11.07 -0.84 7.33
CA VAL A 120 9.98 0.04 7.79
C VAL A 120 9.82 1.24 6.85
N PHE A 121 10.91 1.85 6.38
CA PHE A 121 10.85 2.90 5.35
C PHE A 121 10.22 2.40 4.05
N GLY A 122 10.54 1.17 3.63
CA GLY A 122 9.88 0.53 2.49
C GLY A 122 8.36 0.40 2.69
N LEU A 123 7.92 -0.02 3.88
CA LEU A 123 6.49 -0.08 4.22
C LEU A 123 5.84 1.31 4.19
N VAL A 124 6.51 2.34 4.72
CA VAL A 124 6.02 3.73 4.65
C VAL A 124 5.80 4.16 3.20
N LEU A 125 6.77 3.90 2.31
CA LEU A 125 6.66 4.26 0.90
C LEU A 125 5.50 3.53 0.21
N ILE A 126 5.35 2.23 0.49
CA ILE A 126 4.25 1.42 -0.06
C ILE A 126 2.89 1.94 0.42
N LEU A 127 2.75 2.18 1.72
CA LEU A 127 1.50 2.66 2.33
C LEU A 127 1.15 4.10 1.94
N ALA A 128 2.15 4.93 1.66
CA ALA A 128 1.93 6.30 1.20
C ALA A 128 1.59 6.38 -0.29
N PHE A 129 2.07 5.43 -1.10
CA PHE A 129 1.74 5.33 -2.52
C PHE A 129 0.35 4.72 -2.77
N ALA A 130 -0.03 3.71 -1.97
CA ALA A 130 -1.29 2.97 -2.07
C ALA A 130 -2.51 3.81 -1.69
#